data_AF-A0A392MN41-F1
#
_entry.id   AF-A0A392MN41-F1
#
_cell.length_a   1.000
_cell.length_b   1.000
_cell.length_c   1.000
_cell.angle_alpha   90.00
_cell.angle_beta   90.00
_cell.angle_gamma   90.00
#
_symmetry.space_group_name_H-M   'P 1'
#
loop_
_entity.id
_entity.type
_entity.pdbx_description
1 polymer ?
#
loop_
_entity_poly.entity_id
_entity_poly.type
_entity_poly.pdbx_seq_one_letter_code
_entity_poly.pdbx_strand_id
1 'polypeptide(L)'
;ILLAAGDTFRAAASDQLEIWAERTGCEIVMAETEKAKASVVLSQAVKRGKQEGYDIVLCDTSGRLHTNYRLMEELISCKKAVAKVVAGAPNST
;
A
#
# COMPACT_ATOMS: atom_id res chain seq x y z
N ILE A 1 -1.35 -13.59 -3.85
CA ILE A 1 -1.01 -12.41 -3.00
C ILE A 1 -1.00 -11.19 -3.90
N LEU A 2 -1.56 -10.06 -3.45
CA LEU A 2 -1.50 -8.77 -4.16
C LEU A 2 -0.59 -7.82 -3.39
N LEU A 3 0.36 -7.20 -4.07
CA LEU A 3 1.25 -6.18 -3.49
C LEU A 3 0.67 -4.78 -3.74
N ALA A 4 0.88 -3.85 -2.80
CA ALA A 4 0.51 -2.45 -2.96
C ALA A 4 1.72 -1.55 -2.66
N ALA A 5 2.18 -0.79 -3.66
CA ALA A 5 3.30 0.13 -3.53
C ALA A 5 2.85 1.45 -2.89
N GLY A 6 2.68 1.44 -1.56
CA GLY A 6 2.27 2.61 -0.80
C GLY A 6 3.40 3.48 -0.27
N ASP A 7 4.69 3.16 -0.50
CA ASP A 7 5.78 4.11 -0.26
C ASP A 7 5.82 5.16 -1.37
N THR A 8 4.92 6.14 -1.27
CA THR A 8 4.84 7.26 -2.22
C THR A 8 5.87 8.36 -1.94
N PHE A 9 6.69 8.21 -0.90
CA PHE A 9 7.74 9.19 -0.57
C PHE A 9 9.04 8.91 -1.31
N ARG A 10 9.37 7.63 -1.55
CA ARG A 10 10.61 7.19 -2.20
C ARG A 10 10.29 6.51 -3.52
N ALA A 11 10.54 7.18 -4.64
CA ALA A 11 10.32 6.60 -5.98
C ALA A 11 10.97 5.20 -6.12
N ALA A 12 12.23 5.07 -5.68
CA ALA A 12 12.96 3.80 -5.75
C ALA A 12 12.37 2.66 -4.89
N ALA A 13 11.49 2.94 -3.92
CA ALA A 13 10.84 1.88 -3.14
C ALA A 13 9.79 1.15 -3.98
N SER A 14 9.01 1.89 -4.78
CA SER A 14 8.06 1.30 -5.74
C SER A 14 8.77 0.44 -6.77
N ASP A 15 9.87 0.93 -7.36
CA ASP A 15 10.66 0.17 -8.34
C ASP A 15 11.23 -1.13 -7.73
N GLN A 16 11.68 -1.07 -6.47
CA GLN A 16 12.15 -2.26 -5.77
C GLN A 16 11.01 -3.27 -5.54
N LEU A 17 9.83 -2.80 -5.16
CA LEU A 17 8.68 -3.67 -4.93
C LEU A 17 8.18 -4.29 -6.25
N GLU A 18 8.26 -3.57 -7.37
CA GLU A 18 7.95 -4.10 -8.70
C GLU A 18 8.89 -5.26 -9.08
N ILE A 19 10.20 -5.12 -8.84
CA ILE A 19 11.16 -6.21 -9.06
C ILE A 19 10.81 -7.43 -8.19
N TRP A 20 10.37 -7.22 -6.96
CA TRP A 20 9.91 -8.31 -6.09
C TRP A 20 8.61 -8.96 -6.61
N ALA A 21 7.68 -8.15 -7.11
CA ALA A 21 6.45 -8.64 -7.73
C ALA A 21 6.78 -9.55 -8.92
N GLU A 22 7.64 -9.10 -9.82
CA GLU A 22 8.11 -9.87 -10.99
C GLU A 22 8.79 -11.18 -10.57
N ARG A 23 9.71 -11.12 -9.59
CA ARG A 23 10.43 -12.30 -9.11
C ARG A 23 9.54 -13.34 -8.43
N THR A 24 8.47 -12.90 -7.79
CA THR A 24 7.55 -13.78 -7.05
C THR A 24 6.32 -14.17 -7.87
N GLY A 25 6.14 -13.60 -9.05
CA GLY A 25 4.92 -13.75 -9.85
C GLY A 25 3.67 -13.15 -9.19
N CYS A 26 3.84 -12.23 -8.22
CA CYS A 26 2.73 -11.54 -7.59
C CYS A 26 2.31 -10.34 -8.44
N GLU A 27 1.01 -10.05 -8.44
CA GLU A 27 0.52 -8.79 -9.00
C GLU A 27 0.79 -7.64 -8.03
N ILE A 28 0.96 -6.44 -8.58
CA ILE A 28 1.24 -5.22 -7.82
C ILE A 28 0.32 -4.07 -8.26
N VAL A 29 -0.16 -3.29 -7.29
CA VAL A 29 -0.84 -2.01 -7.51
C VAL A 29 0.14 -0.88 -7.21
N MET A 30 0.39 -0.05 -8.21
CA MET A 30 1.30 1.09 -8.12
C MET A 30 0.55 2.42 -8.20
N ALA A 31 1.21 3.48 -7.73
CA ALA A 31 0.73 4.84 -7.88
C ALA A 31 0.64 5.24 -9.35
N GLU A 32 -0.50 5.79 -9.77
CA GLU A 32 -0.69 6.33 -11.13
C GLU A 32 0.18 7.57 -11.41
N THR A 33 0.59 8.29 -10.36
CA THR A 33 1.44 9.48 -10.45
C THR A 33 2.41 9.56 -9.28
N GLU A 34 3.57 10.20 -9.44
CA GLU A 34 4.56 10.41 -8.37
C GLU A 34 4.01 11.16 -7.14
N LYS A 35 2.87 11.84 -7.27
CA LYS A 35 2.21 12.61 -6.18
C LYS A 35 0.94 11.92 -5.66
N ALA A 36 0.70 10.67 -6.03
CA ALA A 36 -0.41 9.92 -5.49
C ALA A 36 -0.26 9.78 -3.97
N LYS A 37 -1.38 9.81 -3.24
CA LYS A 37 -1.37 9.59 -1.79
C LYS A 37 -1.31 8.09 -1.52
N ALA A 38 -0.45 7.65 -0.61
CA ALA A 38 -0.38 6.26 -0.16
C ALA A 38 -1.76 5.65 0.17
N SER A 39 -2.62 6.42 0.85
CA SER A 39 -3.97 5.98 1.20
C SER A 39 -4.86 5.63 0.00
N VAL A 40 -4.64 6.27 -1.16
CA VAL A 40 -5.39 5.98 -2.40
C VAL A 40 -4.92 4.67 -3.00
N VAL A 41 -3.60 4.49 -3.11
CA VAL A 41 -2.99 3.25 -3.64
C VAL A 41 -3.40 2.04 -2.81
N LEU A 42 -3.31 2.14 -1.48
CA LEU A 42 -3.72 1.08 -0.56
C LEU A 42 -5.22 0.79 -0.66
N SER A 43 -6.05 1.82 -0.78
CA SER A 43 -7.50 1.63 -0.96
C SER A 43 -7.84 0.94 -2.29
N GLN A 44 -7.13 1.28 -3.37
CA GLN A 44 -7.30 0.63 -4.68
C GLN A 44 -6.87 -0.83 -4.61
N ALA A 45 -5.72 -1.12 -3.99
CA ALA A 45 -5.21 -2.48 -3.82
C ALA A 45 -6.15 -3.35 -2.99
N VAL A 46 -6.64 -2.87 -1.84
CA VAL A 46 -7.59 -3.64 -1.02
C VAL A 46 -8.93 -3.83 -1.75
N LYS A 47 -9.39 -2.84 -2.51
CA LYS A 47 -10.61 -2.97 -3.33
C LYS A 47 -10.43 -4.03 -4.41
N ARG A 48 -9.30 -4.00 -5.11
CA ARG A 48 -8.93 -4.99 -6.13
C ARG A 48 -8.81 -6.39 -5.53
N GLY A 49 -8.08 -6.53 -4.43
CA GLY A 49 -7.92 -7.77 -3.70
C GLY A 49 -9.26 -8.40 -3.31
N LYS A 50 -10.20 -7.57 -2.82
CA LYS A 50 -11.57 -8.01 -2.50
C LYS A 50 -12.38 -8.44 -3.73
N GLN A 51 -12.25 -7.72 -4.85
CA GLN A 51 -13.01 -7.99 -6.07
C GLN A 51 -12.49 -9.23 -6.82
N GLU A 52 -11.18 -9.43 -6.84
CA GLU A 52 -10.51 -10.51 -7.55
C GLU A 52 -10.28 -11.76 -6.67
N GLY A 53 -10.65 -11.71 -5.38
CA GLY A 53 -10.61 -12.85 -4.49
C GLY A 53 -9.21 -13.21 -3.99
N TYR A 54 -8.33 -12.22 -3.79
CA TYR A 54 -7.01 -12.44 -3.21
C TYR A 54 -7.08 -12.75 -1.72
N ASP A 55 -6.32 -13.76 -1.28
CA ASP A 55 -6.25 -14.14 0.13
C ASP A 55 -5.52 -13.09 0.99
N ILE A 56 -4.49 -12.46 0.43
CA ILE A 56 -3.61 -11.52 1.14
C ILE A 56 -3.30 -10.32 0.24
N VAL A 57 -3.45 -9.12 0.80
CA VAL A 57 -2.95 -7.85 0.24
C VAL A 57 -1.82 -7.34 1.15
N LEU A 58 -0.60 -7.27 0.63
CA LEU A 58 0.56 -6.72 1.34
C LEU A 58 0.78 -5.27 0.95
N CYS A 59 0.67 -4.38 1.93
CA CYS A 59 0.76 -2.94 1.73
C CYS A 59 2.13 -2.43 2.17
N ASP A 60 2.94 -1.97 1.22
CA ASP A 60 4.11 -1.17 1.54
C ASP A 60 3.69 0.23 1.98
N THR A 61 4.47 0.86 2.85
CA THR A 61 4.20 2.21 3.36
C THR A 61 5.51 2.97 3.51
N SER A 62 5.44 4.29 3.45
CA SER A 62 6.63 5.11 3.72
C SER A 62 7.18 4.85 5.12
N GLY A 63 8.48 4.57 5.22
CA GLY A 63 9.18 4.33 6.48
C GLY A 63 10.22 5.41 6.79
N ARG A 64 10.29 5.86 8.05
CA ARG A 64 11.37 6.75 8.54
C ARG A 64 11.82 6.31 9.94
N LEU A 65 13.14 6.37 10.16
CA LEU A 65 13.77 6.05 11.45
C LEU A 65 13.34 7.01 12.57
N HIS A 66 13.04 8.27 12.23
CA HIS A 66 12.57 9.29 13.16
C HIS A 66 11.06 9.51 12.97
N THR A 67 10.31 9.41 14.07
CA THR A 67 8.87 9.70 14.10
C THR A 67 8.63 11.15 13.70
N ASN A 68 8.05 11.34 12.52
CA ASN A 68 7.63 12.63 12.01
C ASN A 68 6.09 12.71 12.08
N TYR A 69 5.55 13.82 12.58
CA TYR A 69 4.09 14.05 12.67
C TYR A 69 3.38 13.78 11.33
N ARG A 70 3.98 14.22 10.21
CA ARG A 70 3.43 14.01 8.86
C ARG A 70 3.34 12.53 8.48
N LEU A 71 4.33 11.73 8.88
CA LEU A 71 4.31 10.28 8.64
C LEU A 71 3.18 9.61 9.43
N MET A 72 3.00 10.00 10.70
CA MET A 72 1.93 9.44 11.52
C MET A 72 0.54 9.77 10.96
N GLU A 73 0.31 11.00 10.50
CA GLU A 73 -0.94 11.38 9.83
C GLU A 73 -1.19 10.56 8.56
N GLU A 74 -0.15 10.31 7.77
CA GLU A 74 -0.22 9.51 6.56
C GLU A 74 -0.58 8.05 6.86
N LEU A 75 0.06 7.43 7.87
CA LEU A 75 -0.26 6.06 8.30
C LEU A 75 -1.69 5.96 8.85
N ILE A 76 -2.15 6.95 9.62
CA ILE A 76 -3.54 7.02 10.10
C ILE A 76 -4.52 7.12 8.92
N SER A 77 -4.20 7.94 7.90
CA SER A 77 -5.01 8.06 6.69
C SER A 77 -5.08 6.74 5.92
N CYS A 78 -3.95 6.05 5.78
CA CYS A 78 -3.87 4.73 5.13
C CYS A 78 -4.74 3.70 5.86
N LYS A 79 -4.62 3.60 7.19
CA LYS A 79 -5.44 2.72 8.03
C LYS A 79 -6.94 2.99 7.85
N LYS A 80 -7.34 4.26 7.87
CA LYS A 80 -8.74 4.67 7.66
C LYS A 80 -9.24 4.32 6.26
N ALA A 81 -8.40 4.46 5.24
CA ALA A 81 -8.77 4.18 3.85
C ALA A 81 -9.03 2.68 3.63
N VAL A 82 -8.14 1.80 4.09
CA VAL A 82 -8.32 0.34 3.94
C VAL A 82 -9.51 -0.19 4.75
N ALA A 83 -9.72 0.36 5.97
CA ALA A 83 -10.85 -0.01 6.83
C ALA A 83 -12.23 0.33 6.22
N LYS A 84 -12.30 1.32 5.34
CA LYS A 84 -13.54 1.65 4.59
C LYS A 84 -13.88 0.60 3.54
N VAL A 85 -12.90 -0.14 3.03
CA VAL A 85 -13.09 -1.14 1.97
C VAL A 85 -13.39 -2.52 2.56
N VAL A 86 -12.65 -2.89 3.60
CA VAL A 86 -12.79 -4.14 4.35
C VAL A 86 -12.87 -3.79 5.84
N ALA A 87 -14.01 -4.07 6.46
CA ALA A 87 -14.20 -3.86 7.88
C ALA A 87 -13.19 -4.71 8.68
N GLY A 88 -12.50 -4.09 9.64
CA GLY A 88 -11.45 -4.75 10.43
C GLY A 88 -10.05 -4.70 9.82
N ALA A 89 -9.87 -4.19 8.60
CA ALA A 89 -8.55 -3.97 8.04
C ALA A 89 -7.84 -2.76 8.69
N PRO A 90 -6.50 -2.76 8.82
CA PRO A 90 -5.59 -3.85 8.49
C PRO A 90 -5.58 -4.94 9.58
N ASN A 91 -5.42 -6.20 9.16
CA ASN A 91 -5.36 -7.36 10.06
C ASN A 91 -4.08 -7.37 10.92
N SER A 92 -2.98 -6.83 10.37
CA SER A 92 -1.69 -6.68 11.04
C SER A 92 -1.09 -5.33 10.66
N THR A 93 -0.32 -4.74 11.57
CA THR A 93 0.46 -3.50 11.37
C THR A 93 1.89 -3.73 11.77
#